data_AF-A0A3N0GRN5-F1
#
_entry.id   AF-A0A3N0GRN5-F1
#
_cell.length_a   1.000
_cell.length_b   1.000
_cell.length_c   1.000
_cell.angle_alpha   90.00
_cell.angle_beta   90.00
_cell.angle_gamma   90.00
#
_symmetry.space_group_name_H-M   'P 1'
#
loop_
_entity.id
_entity.type
_entity.pdbx_description
1 polymer ?
#
loop_
_entity_poly.entity_id
_entity_poly.type
_entity_poly.pdbx_seq_one_letter_code
_entity_poly.pdbx_strand_id
1 'polypeptide(L)'
;MAELTDEHRAVLDFEGTWSKSMGPKGPAVRQQFDRSLLEHEQLVAWLIRQPEALAHAPATVRRLRRQRDRRIAQRRIDREAS
;
A
#
# COMPACT_ATOMS: atom_id res chain seq x y z
N MET A 1 19.77 1.98 1.68
CA MET A 1 19.15 0.82 2.36
C MET A 1 18.21 1.44 3.36
N ALA A 2 16.92 1.49 3.05
CA ALA A 2 15.96 2.10 3.96
C ALA A 2 15.50 0.99 4.89
N GLU A 3 15.97 1.02 6.13
CA GLU A 3 15.67 -0.02 7.08
C GLU A 3 14.16 -0.03 7.39
N LEU A 4 13.55 -1.22 7.30
CA LEU A 4 12.16 -1.36 7.69
C LEU A 4 12.06 -1.24 9.21
N THR A 5 11.38 -0.21 9.70
CA THR A 5 10.97 -0.13 11.10
C THR A 5 9.85 -1.14 11.36
N ASP A 6 9.59 -1.44 12.63
CA ASP A 6 8.50 -2.35 12.99
C ASP A 6 7.13 -1.80 12.60
N GLU A 7 6.97 -0.47 12.58
CA GLU A 7 5.79 0.18 12.04
C GLU A 7 5.63 -0.10 10.53
N HIS A 8 6.72 -0.02 9.75
CA HIS A 8 6.69 -0.35 8.33
C HIS A 8 6.28 -1.80 8.06
N ARG A 9 6.75 -2.74 8.91
CA ARG A 9 6.38 -4.16 8.86
C ARG A 9 4.88 -4.32 9.15
N ALA A 10 4.40 -3.73 10.24
CA ALA A 10 2.99 -3.77 10.64
C ALA A 10 2.05 -3.21 9.57
N VAL A 11 2.48 -2.15 8.87
CA VAL A 11 1.74 -1.60 7.73
C VAL A 11 1.64 -2.61 6.58
N LEU A 12 2.73 -3.29 6.23
CA LEU A 12 2.71 -4.31 5.17
C LEU A 12 1.85 -5.52 5.55
N ASP A 13 1.89 -5.94 6.81
CA ASP A 13 1.06 -7.04 7.30
C ASP A 13 -0.43 -6.68 7.27
N PHE A 14 -0.77 -5.46 7.69
CA PHE A 14 -2.13 -4.91 7.59
C PHE A 14 -2.62 -4.85 6.14
N GLU A 15 -1.80 -4.40 5.20
CA GLU A 15 -2.15 -4.43 3.76
C GLU A 15 -2.34 -5.85 3.22
N GLY A 16 -1.66 -6.82 3.82
CA GLY A 16 -1.75 -8.24 3.47
C GLY A 16 -3.13 -8.80 3.84
N THR A 17 -3.61 -8.46 5.03
CA THR A 17 -4.86 -8.97 5.62
C THR A 17 -6.09 -8.19 5.13
N TRP A 18 -5.96 -6.89 4.87
CA TRP A 18 -7.09 -6.04 4.47
C TRP A 18 -7.54 -6.32 3.02
N SER A 19 -8.68 -6.99 2.89
CA SER A 19 -9.32 -7.23 1.59
C SER A 19 -10.52 -6.29 1.37
N LYS A 20 -10.97 -6.13 0.12
CA LYS A 20 -12.15 -5.30 -0.21
C LYS A 20 -13.43 -5.70 0.56
N SER A 21 -13.48 -6.93 1.06
CA SER A 21 -14.60 -7.46 1.84
C SER A 21 -14.62 -6.98 3.30
N MET A 22 -13.54 -6.36 3.81
CA MET A 22 -13.44 -5.87 5.20
C MET A 22 -14.01 -4.45 5.41
N GLY A 23 -14.50 -3.81 4.34
CA GLY A 23 -15.10 -2.48 4.42
C GLY A 23 -14.08 -1.33 4.31
N PRO A 24 -14.46 -0.11 4.75
CA PRO A 24 -13.66 1.09 4.53
C PRO A 24 -12.37 1.05 5.34
N LYS A 25 -11.25 1.18 4.63
CA LYS A 25 -9.90 1.12 5.20
C LYS A 25 -9.53 2.33 6.07
N GLY A 26 -10.12 3.50 5.79
CA GLY A 26 -9.78 4.76 6.46
C GLY A 26 -9.95 4.73 8.00
N PRO A 27 -11.14 4.36 8.52
CA PRO A 27 -11.35 4.26 9.96
C PRO A 27 -10.42 3.26 10.65
N ALA A 28 -10.17 2.10 10.01
CA ALA A 28 -9.28 1.07 10.55
C ALA A 28 -7.82 1.53 10.60
N VAL A 29 -7.33 2.19 9.54
CA VAL A 29 -6.00 2.79 9.51
C VAL A 29 -5.85 3.84 10.61
N ARG A 30 -6.85 4.71 10.78
CA ARG A 30 -6.84 5.74 11.82
C ARG A 30 -6.85 5.12 13.23
N GLN A 31 -7.61 4.05 13.45
CA GLN A 31 -7.65 3.37 14.74
C GLN A 31 -6.34 2.63 15.06
N GLN A 32 -5.71 2.01 14.07
CA GLN A 32 -4.56 1.13 14.29
C GLN A 32 -3.20 1.86 14.24
N PHE A 33 -3.08 2.90 13.41
CA PHE A 33 -1.82 3.60 13.18
C PHE A 33 -1.87 5.08 13.57
N ASP A 34 -3.02 5.59 14.02
CA ASP A 34 -3.26 7.03 14.29
C ASP A 34 -2.90 7.97 13.12
N ARG A 35 -2.89 7.41 11.90
CA ARG A 35 -2.54 8.12 10.66
C ARG A 35 -3.80 8.39 9.84
N SER A 36 -3.74 9.43 9.02
CA SER A 36 -4.75 9.61 7.99
C SER A 36 -4.61 8.54 6.89
N LEU A 37 -5.71 8.24 6.21
CA LEU A 37 -5.70 7.30 5.08
C LEU A 37 -4.71 7.74 3.98
N LEU A 38 -4.57 9.06 3.77
CA LEU A 38 -3.68 9.60 2.76
C LEU A 38 -2.21 9.37 3.10
N GLU A 39 -1.79 9.69 4.33
CA GLU A 39 -0.41 9.44 4.81
C GLU A 39 -0.08 7.95 4.76
N HIS A 40 -1.04 7.10 5.10
CA HIS A 40 -0.89 5.65 5.03
C HIS A 40 -0.68 5.16 3.60
N GLU A 41 -1.51 5.60 2.65
CA GLU A 41 -1.33 5.24 1.24
C GLU A 41 0.02 5.74 0.67
N GLN A 42 0.49 6.92 1.10
CA GLN A 42 1.80 7.44 0.72
C GLN A 42 2.94 6.59 1.28
N LEU A 43 2.85 6.18 2.55
CA LEU A 43 3.81 5.28 3.16
C LEU A 43 3.87 3.95 2.42
N VAL A 44 2.72 3.35 2.13
CA VAL A 44 2.64 2.10 1.35
C VAL A 44 3.28 2.28 -0.03
N ALA A 45 2.99 3.38 -0.73
CA ALA A 45 3.58 3.67 -2.04
C ALA A 45 5.11 3.83 -2.00
N TRP A 46 5.68 4.29 -0.88
CA TRP A 46 7.12 4.30 -0.65
C TRP A 46 7.66 2.90 -0.31
N LEU A 47 7.01 2.18 0.61
CA LEU A 47 7.43 0.84 1.04
C LEU A 47 7.53 -0.16 -0.10
N ILE A 48 6.55 -0.18 -1.00
CA ILE A 48 6.55 -1.11 -2.14
C ILE A 48 7.72 -0.89 -3.11
N ARG A 49 8.45 0.24 -3.03
CA ARG A 49 9.65 0.50 -3.84
C ARG A 49 10.92 -0.03 -3.18
N GLN A 50 10.91 -0.26 -1.87
CA GLN A 50 12.06 -0.75 -1.12
C GLN A 50 12.25 -2.26 -1.30
N PRO A 51 13.49 -2.74 -1.51
CA PRO A 51 13.78 -4.17 -1.57
C PRO A 51 13.52 -4.88 -0.24
N GLU A 52 13.70 -4.20 0.88
CA GLU A 52 13.49 -4.72 2.23
C GLU A 52 12.01 -5.11 2.46
N ALA A 53 11.07 -4.33 1.92
CA ALA A 53 9.64 -4.64 1.97
C ALA A 53 9.31 -5.93 1.22
N LEU A 54 9.97 -6.16 0.08
CA LEU A 54 9.80 -7.37 -0.71
C LEU A 54 10.35 -8.61 0.02
N ALA A 55 11.44 -8.46 0.78
CA ALA A 55 12.00 -9.53 1.59
C ALA A 55 11.08 -9.90 2.76
N HIS A 56 10.41 -8.92 3.37
CA HIS A 56 9.50 -9.14 4.50
C HIS A 56 8.14 -9.72 4.08
N ALA A 57 7.45 -9.09 3.12
CA ALA A 57 6.09 -9.47 2.71
C ALA A 57 5.95 -9.60 1.17
N PRO A 58 6.60 -10.59 0.54
CA PRO A 58 6.73 -10.67 -0.92
C PRO A 58 5.38 -10.74 -1.66
N ALA A 59 4.42 -11.52 -1.15
CA ALA A 59 3.11 -11.65 -1.77
C ALA A 59 2.30 -10.35 -1.72
N THR A 60 2.30 -9.68 -0.56
CA THR A 60 1.63 -8.40 -0.36
C THR A 60 2.24 -7.31 -1.23
N VAL A 61 3.56 -7.18 -1.24
CA VAL A 61 4.26 -6.17 -2.05
C VAL A 61 3.99 -6.37 -3.54
N ARG A 62 4.04 -7.61 -4.04
CA ARG A 62 3.71 -7.92 -5.45
C ARG A 62 2.26 -7.55 -5.78
N ARG A 63 1.30 -7.84 -4.89
CA ARG A 63 -0.11 -7.49 -5.06
C ARG A 63 -0.31 -5.97 -5.12
N LEU A 64 0.30 -5.23 -4.19
CA LEU A 64 0.22 -3.78 -4.13
C LEU A 64 0.86 -3.10 -5.34
N ARG A 65 2.03 -3.59 -5.80
CA ARG A 65 2.67 -3.12 -7.04
C ARG A 65 1.73 -3.27 -8.23
N ARG A 66 1.11 -4.45 -8.42
CA ARG A 66 0.14 -4.67 -9.50
C ARG A 66 -1.08 -3.75 -9.39
N GLN A 67 -1.62 -3.52 -8.19
CA GLN A 67 -2.74 -2.59 -8.01
C GLN A 67 -2.36 -1.15 -8.38
N ARG A 68 -1.16 -0.70 -7.99
CA ARG A 68 -0.64 0.62 -8.39
C ARG A 68 -0.53 0.72 -9.90
N ASP A 69 0.06 -0.27 -10.55
CA ASP A 69 0.28 -0.23 -12.00
C ASP A 69 -1.06 -0.23 -12.76
N ARG A 70 -2.07 -0.97 -12.28
CA ARG A 70 -3.45 -0.87 -12.80
C ARG A 70 -4.05 0.52 -12.65
N ARG A 71 -3.89 1.16 -11.47
CA ARG A 71 -4.36 2.55 -11.23
C ARG A 71 -3.67 3.54 -12.18
N ILE A 72 -2.38 3.37 -12.44
CA ILE A 72 -1.61 4.23 -13.36
C ILE A 72 -2.06 4.01 -14.81
N ALA A 73 -2.24 2.76 -15.22
CA ALA A 73 -2.71 2.43 -16.57
C ALA A 73 -4.09 3.03 -16.85
N GLN A 74 -5.03 2.93 -15.90
CA GLN A 74 -6.36 3.55 -16.05
C GLN A 74 -6.26 5.06 -16.28
N ARG A 75 -5.44 5.76 -15.47
CA ARG A 75 -5.24 7.21 -15.63
C ARG A 75 -4.60 7.62 -16.96
N ARG A 76 -3.81 6.75 -17.60
CA ARG A 76 -3.23 7.02 -18.92
C ARG A 76 -4.29 6.93 -20.00
N ILE A 77 -5.13 5.90 -19.95
CA ILE A 77 -6.26 5.71 -20.87
C ILE A 77 -7.22 6.90 -20.78
N ASP A 78 -7.55 7.34 -19.56
CA ASP A 78 -8.46 8.48 -19.36
C ASP A 78 -7.87 9.82 -19.89
N ARG A 79 -6.54 9.96 -19.99
CA ARG A 79 -5.88 11.14 -20.56
C ARG A 79 -5.76 11.12 -22.07
N GLU A 80 -5.65 9.95 -22.68
CA GLU A 80 -5.57 9.80 -24.14
C GLU A 80 -6.97 9.88 -24.80
N ALA A 81 -8.03 9.72 -24.01
CA ALA A 81 -9.42 9.88 -24.42
C ALA A 81 -9.96 11.32 -24.25
N SER A 82 -9.10 12.28 -23.92
CA SER A 82 -9.42 13.71 -23.71
C SER A 82 -8.68 14.58 -24.72
#